data_AF-A0A235EZ09-F1
#
_entry.id   AF-A0A235EZ09-F1
#
_cell.length_a   1.000
_cell.length_b   1.000
_cell.length_c   1.000
_cell.angle_alpha   90.00
_cell.angle_beta   90.00
_cell.angle_gamma   90.00
#
_symmetry.space_group_name_H-M   'P 1'
#
loop_
_entity.id
_entity.type
_entity.pdbx_description
1 polymer ?
#
loop_
_entity_poly.entity_id
_entity_poly.type
_entity_poly.pdbx_seq_one_letter_code
_entity_poly.pdbx_strand_id
1 'polypeptide(L)'
;MLETLITHHAARRLQQRGIPDDILPLLMQFGAREYDKRGAKLIYLTHKGRERIRRTVGADLYNRLEPVLDIYAVVDTAGTVVTVGHRTHRINRN
;
A
#
# COMPACT_ATOMS: atom_id res chain seq x y z
N MET A 1 3.95 -8.60 15.20
CA MET A 1 3.33 -8.75 13.87
C MET A 1 2.54 -7.46 13.64
N LEU A 2 2.81 -6.68 12.58
CA LEU A 2 2.02 -5.47 12.32
C LEU A 2 0.66 -5.90 11.77
N GLU A 3 -0.38 -5.79 12.58
CA GLU A 3 -1.75 -6.04 12.12
C GLU A 3 -2.25 -4.84 11.32
N THR A 4 -2.82 -5.11 10.15
CA THR A 4 -3.49 -4.09 9.34
C THR A 4 -4.98 -4.36 9.37
N LEU A 5 -5.77 -3.40 9.83
CA LEU A 5 -7.23 -3.50 9.82
C LEU A 5 -7.72 -3.34 8.38
N ILE A 6 -8.40 -4.36 7.85
CA ILE A 6 -8.95 -4.35 6.50
C ILE A 6 -10.44 -4.70 6.52
N THR A 7 -11.21 -4.06 5.64
CA THR A 7 -12.61 -4.41 5.42
C THR A 7 -12.75 -5.67 4.55
N HIS A 8 -13.91 -6.32 4.61
CA HIS A 8 -14.25 -7.41 3.69
C HIS A 8 -14.16 -6.99 2.21
N HIS A 9 -14.50 -5.73 1.89
CA HIS A 9 -14.32 -5.19 0.54
C HIS A 9 -12.85 -5.18 0.13
N ALA A 10 -11.96 -4.65 0.98
CA ALA A 10 -10.53 -4.61 0.72
C ALA A 10 -9.92 -6.02 0.57
N ALA A 11 -10.28 -6.95 1.46
CA ALA A 11 -9.83 -8.34 1.40
C ALA A 11 -10.21 -9.00 0.07
N ARG A 12 -11.47 -8.83 -0.38
CA ARG A 12 -11.91 -9.33 -1.68
C ARG A 12 -11.13 -8.69 -2.84
N ARG A 13 -10.79 -7.40 -2.76
CA ARG A 13 -9.99 -6.71 -3.79
C ARG A 13 -8.55 -7.21 -3.86
N LEU A 14 -7.91 -7.51 -2.73
CA LEU A 14 -6.58 -8.14 -2.70
C LEU A 14 -6.60 -9.45 -3.49
N GLN A 15 -7.54 -10.33 -3.15
CA GLN A 15 -7.71 -11.63 -3.79
C GLN A 15 -7.96 -11.50 -5.29
N GLN A 16 -8.92 -10.67 -5.70
CA GLN A 16 -9.27 -10.47 -7.11
C GLN A 16 -8.12 -9.90 -7.95
N ARG A 17 -7.17 -9.21 -7.31
CA ARG A 17 -6.05 -8.53 -7.98
C ARG A 17 -4.74 -9.31 -7.84
N GLY A 18 -4.75 -10.46 -7.16
CA GLY A 18 -3.54 -11.24 -6.87
C GLY A 18 -2.51 -10.44 -6.07
N ILE A 19 -2.96 -9.53 -5.19
CA ILE A 19 -2.08 -8.75 -4.33
C ILE A 19 -1.92 -9.53 -3.02
N PRO A 20 -0.70 -9.94 -2.65
CA PRO A 20 -0.42 -10.56 -1.36
C PRO A 20 -0.86 -9.66 -0.19
N ASP A 21 -1.34 -10.24 0.91
CA ASP A 21 -1.77 -9.49 2.10
C ASP A 21 -0.60 -8.99 2.96
N ASP A 22 0.50 -9.75 2.98
CA ASP A 22 1.77 -9.43 3.66
C ASP A 22 2.42 -8.10 3.22
N ILE A 23 2.01 -7.57 2.07
CA ILE A 23 2.47 -6.28 1.54
C ILE A 23 1.82 -5.09 2.27
N LEU A 24 0.64 -5.28 2.88
CA LEU A 24 -0.13 -4.20 3.47
C LEU A 24 0.59 -3.54 4.67
N PRO A 25 1.19 -4.28 5.60
CA PRO A 25 2.03 -3.70 6.64
C PRO A 25 3.13 -2.79 6.07
N LEU A 26 3.81 -3.21 5.01
CA LEU A 26 4.86 -2.42 4.35
C LEU A 26 4.29 -1.14 3.73
N LEU A 27 3.15 -1.25 3.05
CA LEU A 27 2.45 -0.11 2.47
C LEU A 27 2.02 0.89 3.55
N MET A 28 1.44 0.41 4.65
CA MET A 28 0.96 1.24 5.77
C MET A 28 2.11 1.92 6.54
N GLN A 29 3.26 1.24 6.65
CA GLN A 29 4.42 1.73 7.37
C GLN A 29 5.29 2.70 6.55
N PHE A 30 5.51 2.40 5.27
CA PHE A 30 6.47 3.11 4.41
C PHE A 30 5.82 3.96 3.32
N GLY A 31 4.50 3.84 3.12
CA GLY A 31 3.74 4.61 2.14
C GLY A 31 3.63 6.09 2.46
N ALA A 32 3.56 6.91 1.41
CA ALA A 32 3.14 8.29 1.52
C ALA A 32 1.62 8.36 1.62
N ARG A 33 1.12 9.32 2.41
CA ARG A 33 -0.30 9.57 2.62
C ARG A 33 -0.72 10.81 1.83
N GLU A 34 -1.78 10.69 1.05
CA GLU A 34 -2.39 11.77 0.29
C GLU A 34 -3.86 11.87 0.67
N TYR A 35 -4.29 13.06 1.08
CA TYR A 35 -5.66 13.29 1.54
C TYR A 35 -6.54 13.62 0.35
N ASP A 36 -7.54 12.78 0.08
CA ASP A 36 -8.69 13.26 -0.67
C ASP A 36 -9.49 14.14 0.31
N LYS A 37 -9.83 15.37 -0.08
CA LYS A 37 -10.40 16.43 0.78
C LYS A 37 -11.73 16.04 1.46
N ARG A 38 -12.20 14.81 1.25
CA ARG A 38 -13.39 14.15 1.77
C ARG A 38 -13.11 13.17 2.93
N GLY A 39 -11.87 13.09 3.43
CA GLY A 39 -11.50 12.32 4.62
C GLY A 39 -10.91 10.94 4.36
N ALA A 40 -10.98 10.44 3.12
CA ALA A 40 -10.25 9.24 2.70
C ALA A 40 -8.77 9.57 2.46
N LYS A 41 -7.85 8.70 2.90
CA LYS A 41 -6.42 8.84 2.64
C LYS A 41 -5.97 7.77 1.66
N LEU A 42 -5.33 8.19 0.58
CA LEU A 42 -4.63 7.32 -0.33
C LEU A 42 -3.22 7.07 0.21
N ILE A 43 -2.84 5.80 0.32
CA ILE A 43 -1.51 5.36 0.73
C ILE A 43 -0.85 4.65 -0.44
N TYR A 44 0.34 5.09 -0.82
CA TYR A 44 1.11 4.49 -1.92
C TYR A 44 2.61 4.56 -1.65
N LEU A 45 3.37 3.66 -2.27
CA LEU A 45 4.83 3.69 -2.15
C LEU A 45 5.44 4.73 -3.09
N THR A 46 6.21 5.64 -2.51
CA THR A 46 7.10 6.54 -3.25
C THR A 46 8.47 5.91 -3.42
N HIS A 47 9.31 6.47 -4.29
CA HIS A 47 10.71 6.07 -4.40
C HIS A 47 11.43 6.06 -3.03
N LYS A 48 11.19 7.09 -2.20
CA LYS A 48 11.73 7.15 -0.82
C LYS A 48 11.19 6.03 0.06
N GLY A 49 9.92 5.68 -0.07
CA GLY A 49 9.30 4.57 0.66
C GLY A 49 9.92 3.21 0.28
N ARG A 50 10.10 2.97 -1.03
CA ARG A 50 10.75 1.74 -1.53
C ARG A 50 12.18 1.59 -1.05
N GLU A 51 12.97 2.65 -1.11
CA GLU A 51 14.35 2.62 -0.62
C GLU A 51 14.40 2.34 0.90
N ARG A 52 13.45 2.85 1.68
CA ARG A 52 13.34 2.52 3.11
C ARG A 52 12.98 1.06 3.34
N ILE A 53 12.07 0.50 2.54
CA ILE A 53 11.76 -0.94 2.58
C ILE A 53 13.02 -1.74 2.28
N ARG A 54 13.72 -1.44 1.19
CA ARG A 54 14.96 -2.12 0.79
C ARG A 54 16.01 -2.15 1.89
N ARG A 55 16.20 -1.03 2.59
CA ARG A 55 17.12 -0.95 3.74
C ARG A 55 16.66 -1.73 4.95
N THR A 56 15.35 -1.87 5.14
CA THR A 56 14.76 -2.56 6.30
C THR A 56 14.76 -4.07 6.11
N VAL A 57 14.35 -4.54 4.93
CA VAL A 57 14.16 -5.97 4.64
C VAL A 57 15.38 -6.62 3.97
N GLY A 58 16.35 -5.82 3.51
CA GLY A 58 17.51 -6.28 2.75
C GLY A 58 17.23 -6.39 1.24
N ALA A 59 18.31 -6.43 0.44
CA ALA A 59 18.22 -6.41 -1.01
C ALA A 59 17.54 -7.67 -1.59
N ASP A 60 17.88 -8.86 -1.08
CA ASP A 60 17.36 -10.12 -1.61
C ASP A 60 15.85 -10.25 -1.42
N LEU A 61 15.36 -9.91 -0.24
CA LEU A 61 13.92 -9.93 0.05
C LEU A 61 13.21 -8.80 -0.69
N TYR A 62 13.81 -7.61 -0.78
CA TYR A 62 13.25 -6.51 -1.56
C TYR A 62 13.05 -6.89 -3.02
N ASN A 63 14.01 -7.54 -3.68
CA ASN A 63 13.90 -7.93 -5.09
C ASN A 63 12.72 -8.90 -5.34
N ARG A 64 12.33 -9.70 -4.33
CA ARG A 64 11.16 -10.58 -4.42
C ARG A 64 9.84 -9.81 -4.24
N LEU A 65 9.85 -8.78 -3.41
CA LEU A 65 8.68 -7.95 -3.11
C LEU A 65 8.44 -6.85 -4.16
N GLU A 66 9.50 -6.33 -4.78
CA GLU A 66 9.46 -5.20 -5.71
C GLU A 66 8.37 -5.30 -6.77
N PRO A 67 8.14 -6.45 -7.43
CA PRO A 67 7.09 -6.58 -8.45
C PRO A 67 5.66 -6.32 -7.94
N VAL A 68 5.43 -6.46 -6.63
CA VAL A 68 4.12 -6.24 -6.00
C VAL A 68 4.05 -4.95 -5.17
N LEU A 69 5.10 -4.11 -5.18
CA LEU A 69 5.12 -2.81 -4.49
C LEU A 69 4.45 -1.68 -5.30
N ASP A 70 4.00 -1.94 -6.52
CA ASP A 70 3.22 -1.01 -7.34
C ASP A 70 1.73 -1.05 -6.98
N ILE A 71 1.43 -0.78 -5.71
CA ILE A 71 0.07 -0.79 -5.15
C ILE A 71 -0.29 0.50 -4.42
N TYR A 72 -1.59 0.69 -4.19
CA TYR A 72 -2.14 1.71 -3.32
C TYR A 72 -3.24 1.13 -2.42
N ALA A 73 -3.44 1.76 -1.28
CA ALA A 73 -4.55 1.49 -0.37
C ALA A 73 -5.34 2.78 -0.14
N VAL A 74 -6.66 2.67 -0.09
CA VAL A 74 -7.54 3.72 0.43
C VAL A 74 -7.86 3.35 1.86
N VAL A 75 -7.61 4.28 2.77
CA VAL A 75 -7.97 4.15 4.18
C VAL A 75 -9.00 5.18 4.57
N ASP A 76 -9.89 4.80 5.49
CA ASP A 76 -10.84 5.72 6.09
C ASP A 76 -10.18 6.63 7.15
N THR A 77 -10.99 7.44 7.83
CA THR A 77 -10.55 8.33 8.89
C THR A 77 -10.06 7.61 10.15
N ALA A 78 -10.51 6.37 10.38
CA ALA A 78 -10.09 5.50 11.48
C ALA A 78 -8.79 4.72 11.17
N GLY A 79 -8.32 4.76 9.92
CA GLY A 79 -7.13 4.04 9.47
C GLY A 79 -7.40 2.61 8.97
N THR A 80 -8.66 2.24 8.77
CA THR A 80 -9.05 0.94 8.20
C THR A 80 -8.88 0.96 6.70
N VAL A 81 -8.27 -0.09 6.13
CA VAL A 81 -8.16 -0.26 4.68
C VAL A 81 -9.51 -0.63 4.10
N VAL A 82 -10.08 0.29 3.32
CA VAL A 82 -11.37 0.11 2.65
C VAL A 82 -11.21 -0.37 1.20
N THR A 83 -10.06 -0.13 0.56
CA THR A 83 -9.78 -0.61 -0.80
C THR A 83 -8.28 -0.74 -1.02
N VAL A 84 -7.86 -1.71 -1.86
CA VAL A 84 -6.46 -1.88 -2.29
C VAL A 84 -6.43 -2.11 -3.80
N GLY A 85 -5.43 -1.60 -4.51
CA GLY A 85 -5.27 -1.80 -5.94
C GLY A 85 -3.87 -1.66 -6.48
N HIS A 86 -3.67 -2.14 -7.70
CA HIS A 86 -2.46 -1.89 -8.48
C HIS A 86 -2.42 -0.44 -8.94
N ARG A 87 -1.24 0.16 -8.89
CA ARG A 87 -0.98 1.51 -9.35
C ARG A 87 -0.42 1.46 -10.78
N THR A 88 -1.32 1.33 -11.76
CA THR A 88 -0.95 1.30 -13.18
C THR A 88 -0.82 2.68 -13.82
N HIS A 89 -1.28 3.74 -13.13
CA HIS A 89 -1.22 5.12 -13.60
C HIS A 89 -0.42 6.02 -12.66
N ARG A 90 0.31 6.98 -13.23
CA ARG A 90 1.00 8.03 -12.48
C ARG A 90 -0.06 8.88 -11.76
N ILE A 91 0.14 9.15 -10.47
CA ILE A 91 -0.70 10.11 -9.74
C ILE A 91 -0.35 11.49 -10.29
N ASN A 92 -1.28 12.12 -11.00
CA ASN A 92 -1.12 13.49 -11.45
C ASN A 92 -1.13 14.42 -10.24
N ARG A 93 0.01 15.05 -9.98
CA ARG A 93 0.13 16.16 -9.03
C ARG A 93 -0.21 17.43 -9.78
N ASN A 94 -1.49 17.79 -9.80
CA ASN A 94 -1.93 19.09 -10.31
C ASN A 94 -2.35 19.98 -9.12
#